data_AF-A0A3C0QZU4-F1
#
_entry.id   AF-A0A3C0QZU4-F1
#
_cell.length_a   1.000
_cell.length_b   1.000
_cell.length_c   1.000
_cell.angle_alpha   90.00
_cell.angle_beta   90.00
_cell.angle_gamma   90.00
#
_symmetry.space_group_name_H-M   'P 1'
#
loop_
_entity.id
_entity.type
_entity.pdbx_description
1 polymer ?
#
loop_
_entity_poly.entity_id
_entity_poly.type
_entity_poly.pdbx_seq_one_letter_code
_entity_poly.pdbx_strand_id
1 'polypeptide(L)'
;MKISLFLFVMFFVLNTSKVFGQEDRRNVRQGNRLYRENNFTEAELYYRRAMEQNQQNFRGPFNLGNALYRQERFNEAAEVFEQLAQSEASDLQRAKAFHNLGNSKLGTQNYAESIDAFKNALRLNPADNETRFNLAYAMQRLQQQQLQQQNQQNNQNQDPQNENNQESEQRQQPNEPTPGGMTREQAERILDAMNKREQALQRDLKKNEQQTRTQHQRDW
;
A
#
# COMPACT_ATOMS: atom_id res chain seq x y z
N MET A 1 -17.02 39.91 -45.30
CA MET A 1 -17.10 38.42 -45.22
C MET A 1 -15.93 37.75 -44.52
N LYS A 2 -14.68 38.24 -44.62
CA LYS A 2 -13.49 37.55 -44.06
C LYS A 2 -13.41 37.54 -42.51
N ILE A 3 -13.93 38.57 -41.84
CA ILE A 3 -13.94 38.67 -40.36
C ILE A 3 -14.96 37.72 -39.72
N SER A 4 -16.11 37.51 -40.38
CA SER A 4 -17.16 36.60 -39.90
C SER A 4 -16.77 35.12 -40.00
N LEU A 5 -15.92 34.77 -40.97
CA LEU A 5 -15.37 33.41 -41.11
C LEU A 5 -14.30 33.13 -40.04
N PHE A 6 -13.49 34.14 -39.69
CA PHE A 6 -12.45 34.02 -38.67
C PHE A 6 -13.03 33.85 -37.25
N LEU A 7 -14.12 34.55 -36.93
CA LEU A 7 -14.84 34.38 -35.66
C LEU A 7 -15.55 33.01 -35.55
N PHE A 8 -15.99 32.43 -36.66
CA PHE A 8 -16.61 31.10 -36.68
C PHE A 8 -15.58 29.97 -36.46
N VAL A 9 -14.38 30.09 -37.04
CA VAL A 9 -13.28 29.13 -36.83
C VAL A 9 -12.75 29.22 -35.38
N MET A 10 -12.67 30.41 -34.79
CA MET A 10 -12.23 30.59 -33.41
C MET A 10 -13.21 30.03 -32.37
N PHE A 11 -14.52 29.98 -32.67
CA PHE A 11 -15.53 29.35 -31.80
C PHE A 11 -15.48 27.80 -31.86
N PHE A 12 -15.02 27.22 -32.97
CA PHE A 12 -14.92 25.77 -33.13
C PHE A 12 -13.68 25.17 -32.42
N VAL A 13 -12.58 25.93 -32.33
CA VAL A 13 -11.33 25.48 -31.67
C VAL A 13 -11.45 25.49 -30.14
N LEU A 14 -12.37 26.25 -29.55
CA LEU A 14 -12.57 26.32 -28.08
C LEU A 14 -13.46 25.21 -27.49
N ASN A 15 -14.01 24.31 -28.31
CA ASN A 15 -14.94 23.27 -27.84
C ASN A 15 -14.39 21.83 -27.86
N THR A 16 -13.22 21.58 -28.46
CA THR A 16 -12.70 20.21 -28.65
C THR A 16 -12.06 19.62 -27.39
N SER A 17 -11.59 20.44 -26.45
CA SER A 17 -10.96 19.97 -25.20
C SER A 17 -11.94 19.28 -24.23
N LYS A 18 -13.26 19.41 -24.44
CA LYS A 18 -14.29 18.83 -23.56
C LYS A 18 -14.70 17.41 -23.92
N VAL A 19 -14.35 16.91 -25.10
CA VAL A 19 -14.81 15.61 -25.60
C VAL A 19 -14.05 14.45 -24.94
N PHE A 20 -12.72 14.57 -24.79
CA PHE A 20 -11.88 13.53 -24.17
C PHE A 20 -12.22 13.27 -22.70
N GLY A 21 -12.50 14.32 -21.93
CA GLY A 21 -12.91 14.21 -20.52
C GLY A 21 -14.35 13.73 -20.30
N GLN A 22 -15.12 13.40 -21.34
CA GLN A 22 -16.42 12.73 -21.19
C GLN A 22 -16.31 11.22 -21.39
N GLU A 23 -15.39 10.80 -22.25
CA GLU A 23 -15.17 9.41 -22.61
C GLU A 23 -14.46 8.63 -21.48
N ASP A 24 -13.46 9.24 -20.83
CA ASP A 24 -12.80 8.67 -19.65
C ASP A 24 -13.81 8.37 -18.52
N ARG A 25 -14.69 9.33 -18.19
CA ARG A 25 -15.72 9.19 -17.17
C ARG A 25 -16.75 8.14 -17.53
N ARG A 26 -17.06 7.97 -18.82
CA ARG A 26 -17.96 6.90 -19.28
C ARG A 26 -17.32 5.52 -19.06
N ASN A 27 -16.05 5.36 -19.44
CA ASN A 27 -15.29 4.13 -19.23
C ASN A 27 -15.17 3.79 -17.74
N VAL A 28 -14.81 4.76 -16.89
CA VAL A 28 -14.80 4.55 -15.42
C VAL A 28 -16.17 4.14 -14.90
N ARG A 29 -17.27 4.76 -15.35
CA ARG A 29 -18.63 4.36 -14.91
C ARG A 29 -18.99 2.94 -15.32
N GLN A 30 -18.62 2.51 -16.53
CA GLN A 30 -18.85 1.14 -16.99
C GLN A 30 -17.99 0.14 -16.21
N GLY A 31 -16.70 0.43 -16.02
CA GLY A 31 -15.82 -0.36 -15.17
C GLY A 31 -16.37 -0.50 -13.74
N ASN A 32 -16.90 0.58 -13.15
CA ASN A 32 -17.51 0.54 -11.81
C ASN A 32 -18.79 -0.30 -11.74
N ARG A 33 -19.54 -0.46 -12.84
CA ARG A 33 -20.69 -1.38 -12.89
C ARG A 33 -20.20 -2.82 -12.84
N LEU A 34 -19.30 -3.18 -13.75
CA LEU A 34 -18.72 -4.51 -13.86
C LEU A 34 -17.99 -4.94 -12.57
N TYR A 35 -17.25 -4.01 -11.95
CA TYR A 35 -16.59 -4.26 -10.68
C TYR A 35 -17.58 -4.62 -9.56
N ARG A 36 -18.73 -3.94 -9.49
CA ARG A 36 -19.80 -4.25 -8.52
C ARG A 36 -20.49 -5.58 -8.80
N GLU A 37 -20.48 -6.03 -10.05
CA GLU A 37 -20.93 -7.35 -10.48
C GLU A 37 -19.86 -8.44 -10.29
N ASN A 38 -18.71 -8.10 -9.67
CA ASN A 38 -17.53 -8.95 -9.53
C ASN A 38 -16.88 -9.40 -10.85
N ASN A 39 -17.21 -8.77 -11.97
CA ASN A 39 -16.54 -9.01 -13.25
C ASN A 39 -15.28 -8.14 -13.36
N PHE A 40 -14.23 -8.52 -12.64
CA PHE A 40 -13.02 -7.72 -12.50
C PHE A 40 -12.19 -7.61 -13.78
N THR A 41 -12.16 -8.68 -14.59
CA THR A 41 -11.41 -8.70 -15.86
C THR A 41 -12.00 -7.71 -16.87
N GLU A 42 -13.33 -7.68 -17.03
CA GLU A 42 -13.97 -6.68 -17.90
C GLU A 42 -13.88 -5.28 -17.29
N ALA A 43 -13.99 -5.14 -15.97
CA ALA A 43 -13.82 -3.85 -15.31
C ALA A 43 -12.42 -3.25 -15.60
N GLU A 44 -11.37 -4.07 -15.51
CA GLU A 44 -10.00 -3.71 -15.87
C GLU A 44 -9.90 -3.18 -17.30
N LEU A 45 -10.53 -3.84 -18.28
CA LEU A 45 -10.50 -3.39 -19.67
C LEU A 45 -11.03 -1.96 -19.81
N TYR A 46 -12.14 -1.64 -19.14
CA TYR A 46 -12.70 -0.29 -19.15
C TYR A 46 -11.82 0.71 -18.39
N TYR A 47 -11.18 0.31 -17.29
CA TYR A 47 -10.26 1.22 -16.59
C TYR A 47 -9.01 1.52 -17.40
N ARG A 48 -8.42 0.54 -18.11
CA ARG A 48 -7.29 0.75 -19.02
C ARG A 48 -7.67 1.71 -20.16
N ARG A 49 -8.84 1.52 -20.78
CA ARG A 49 -9.38 2.48 -21.77
C ARG A 49 -9.56 3.88 -21.18
N ALA A 50 -9.99 4.01 -19.92
CA ALA A 50 -10.10 5.32 -19.29
C ALA A 50 -8.73 6.00 -19.12
N MET A 51 -7.68 5.23 -18.80
CA MET A 51 -6.31 5.74 -18.65
C MET A 51 -5.71 6.22 -19.98
N GLU A 52 -5.99 5.53 -21.08
CA GLU A 52 -5.56 5.93 -22.43
C GLU A 52 -6.12 7.31 -22.83
N GLN A 53 -7.35 7.63 -22.42
CA GLN A 53 -8.02 8.88 -22.76
C GLN A 53 -7.63 10.06 -21.86
N ASN A 54 -7.30 9.80 -20.59
CA ASN A 54 -6.91 10.84 -19.65
C ASN A 54 -5.93 10.31 -18.59
N GLN A 55 -4.65 10.51 -18.85
CA GLN A 55 -3.57 10.08 -17.97
C GLN A 55 -3.51 10.84 -16.63
N GLN A 56 -4.17 12.01 -16.52
CA GLN A 56 -4.15 12.82 -15.29
C GLN A 56 -5.31 12.50 -14.33
N ASN A 57 -6.24 11.62 -14.70
CA ASN A 57 -7.37 11.28 -13.85
C ASN A 57 -7.03 10.17 -12.84
N PHE A 58 -6.87 10.53 -11.57
CA PHE A 58 -6.60 9.58 -10.47
C PHE A 58 -7.59 8.41 -10.37
N ARG A 59 -8.88 8.61 -10.70
CA ARG A 59 -9.94 7.63 -10.44
C ARG A 59 -9.84 6.37 -11.31
N GLY A 60 -9.46 6.52 -12.58
CA GLY A 60 -9.33 5.40 -13.52
C GLY A 60 -8.24 4.41 -13.10
N PRO A 61 -6.97 4.83 -12.97
CA PRO A 61 -5.90 3.99 -12.47
C PRO A 61 -6.15 3.48 -11.05
N PHE A 62 -6.73 4.28 -10.15
CA PHE A 62 -7.04 3.79 -8.79
C PHE A 62 -8.01 2.61 -8.83
N ASN A 63 -9.02 2.66 -9.68
CA ASN A 63 -9.96 1.57 -9.85
C ASN A 63 -9.37 0.39 -10.65
N LEU A 64 -8.43 0.65 -11.57
CA LEU A 64 -7.63 -0.40 -12.20
C LEU A 64 -6.84 -1.20 -11.15
N GLY A 65 -6.10 -0.52 -10.28
CA GLY A 65 -5.36 -1.17 -9.18
C GLY A 65 -6.28 -2.00 -8.30
N ASN A 66 -7.48 -1.50 -7.97
CA ASN A 66 -8.47 -2.25 -7.22
C ASN A 66 -8.96 -3.51 -7.96
N ALA A 67 -9.17 -3.44 -9.28
CA ALA A 67 -9.57 -4.58 -10.10
C ALA A 67 -8.46 -5.63 -10.21
N LEU A 68 -7.21 -5.19 -10.35
CA LEU A 68 -6.04 -6.08 -10.34
C LEU A 68 -5.88 -6.78 -8.99
N TYR A 69 -6.04 -6.04 -7.89
CA TYR A 69 -6.00 -6.61 -6.55
C TYR A 69 -7.06 -7.69 -6.33
N ARG A 70 -8.30 -7.46 -6.79
CA ARG A 70 -9.39 -8.45 -6.69
C ARG A 70 -9.18 -9.68 -7.57
N GLN A 71 -8.32 -9.59 -8.58
CA GLN A 71 -7.87 -10.71 -9.40
C GLN A 71 -6.62 -11.39 -8.82
N GLU A 72 -6.19 -11.03 -7.60
CA GLU A 72 -4.96 -11.52 -6.94
C GLU A 72 -3.67 -11.22 -7.71
N ARG A 73 -3.73 -10.30 -8.69
CA ARG A 73 -2.59 -9.79 -9.45
C ARG A 73 -1.89 -8.69 -8.66
N PHE A 74 -1.39 -9.05 -7.50
CA PHE A 74 -0.90 -8.11 -6.49
C PHE A 74 0.31 -7.30 -6.94
N ASN A 75 1.24 -7.88 -7.71
CA ASN A 75 2.40 -7.15 -8.22
C ASN A 75 1.97 -6.01 -9.17
N GLU A 76 1.07 -6.30 -10.11
CA GLU A 76 0.56 -5.28 -11.04
C GLU A 76 -0.29 -4.22 -10.33
N ALA A 77 -1.07 -4.63 -9.32
CA ALA A 77 -1.78 -3.69 -8.47
C ALA A 77 -0.80 -2.75 -7.74
N ALA A 78 0.29 -3.29 -7.19
CA ALA A 78 1.30 -2.52 -6.51
C ALA A 78 1.95 -1.47 -7.42
N GLU A 79 2.30 -1.81 -8.66
CA GLU A 79 2.87 -0.85 -9.63
C GLU A 79 1.92 0.33 -9.89
N VAL A 80 0.63 0.04 -10.09
CA VAL A 80 -0.39 1.08 -10.32
C VAL A 80 -0.54 1.98 -9.09
N PHE A 81 -0.60 1.40 -7.89
CA PHE A 81 -0.74 2.17 -6.66
C PHE A 81 0.51 2.97 -6.30
N GLU A 82 1.70 2.46 -6.61
CA GLU A 82 2.97 3.18 -6.43
C GLU A 82 3.01 4.45 -7.28
N GLN A 83 2.65 4.34 -8.58
CA GLN A 83 2.57 5.51 -9.47
C GLN A 83 1.57 6.55 -8.94
N LEU A 84 0.41 6.12 -8.43
CA LEU A 84 -0.59 7.01 -7.86
C LEU A 84 -0.12 7.68 -6.56
N ALA A 85 0.60 6.94 -5.71
CA ALA A 85 1.13 7.44 -4.45
C ALA A 85 2.23 8.51 -4.65
N GLN A 86 2.92 8.45 -5.80
CA GLN A 86 3.94 9.41 -6.22
C GLN A 86 3.41 10.54 -7.12
N SER A 87 2.12 10.54 -7.47
CA SER A 87 1.51 11.56 -8.31
C SER A 87 1.22 12.88 -7.57
N GLU A 88 0.92 13.94 -8.31
CA GLU A 88 0.46 15.26 -7.80
C GLU A 88 -0.99 15.25 -7.27
N ALA A 89 -1.53 14.08 -6.90
CA ALA A 89 -2.86 13.96 -6.33
C ALA A 89 -2.90 14.52 -4.90
N SER A 90 -4.10 14.81 -4.40
CA SER A 90 -4.26 15.28 -3.01
C SER A 90 -3.71 14.30 -1.99
N ASP A 91 -3.29 14.78 -0.81
CA ASP A 91 -2.76 13.92 0.25
C ASP A 91 -3.70 12.78 0.63
N LEU A 92 -5.02 13.02 0.66
CA LEU A 92 -5.99 11.98 0.94
C LEU A 92 -6.07 10.91 -0.16
N GLN A 93 -5.90 11.30 -1.43
CA GLN A 93 -5.84 10.36 -2.55
C GLN A 93 -4.56 9.53 -2.49
N ARG A 94 -3.42 10.20 -2.27
CA ARG A 94 -2.13 9.54 -2.10
C ARG A 94 -2.11 8.60 -0.89
N ALA A 95 -2.76 8.99 0.22
CA ALA A 95 -2.93 8.12 1.39
C ALA A 95 -3.65 6.81 1.02
N LYS A 96 -4.74 6.90 0.25
CA LYS A 96 -5.47 5.71 -0.24
C LYS A 96 -4.62 4.85 -1.19
N ALA A 97 -3.82 5.49 -2.05
CA ALA A 97 -2.90 4.77 -2.93
C ALA A 97 -1.82 4.02 -2.12
N PHE A 98 -1.20 4.68 -1.14
CA PHE A 98 -0.25 4.04 -0.22
C PHE A 98 -0.89 2.90 0.59
N HIS A 99 -2.13 3.07 1.06
CA HIS A 99 -2.86 2.01 1.75
C HIS A 99 -3.00 0.77 0.85
N ASN A 100 -3.47 0.95 -0.38
CA ASN A 100 -3.65 -0.16 -1.31
C ASN A 100 -2.33 -0.74 -1.83
N LEU A 101 -1.27 0.06 -1.95
CA LEU A 101 0.09 -0.44 -2.18
C LEU A 101 0.52 -1.37 -1.04
N GLY A 102 0.29 -0.95 0.21
CA GLY A 102 0.55 -1.77 1.40
C GLY A 102 -0.22 -3.09 1.38
N ASN A 103 -1.51 -3.07 1.04
CA ASN A 103 -2.32 -4.28 0.89
C ASN A 103 -1.80 -5.19 -0.22
N SER A 104 -1.35 -4.62 -1.34
CA SER A 104 -0.84 -5.37 -2.48
C SER A 104 0.49 -6.06 -2.15
N LYS A 105 1.41 -5.34 -1.51
CA LYS A 105 2.67 -5.90 -0.98
C LYS A 105 2.44 -6.95 0.13
N LEU A 106 1.39 -6.77 0.93
CA LEU A 106 0.97 -7.78 1.91
C LEU A 106 0.51 -9.08 1.22
N GLY A 107 -0.25 -8.96 0.12
CA GLY A 107 -0.70 -10.08 -0.70
C GLY A 107 0.44 -10.90 -1.30
N THR A 108 1.57 -10.26 -1.61
CA THR A 108 2.80 -10.93 -2.08
C THR A 108 3.75 -11.33 -0.95
N GLN A 109 3.36 -11.15 0.30
CA GLN A 109 4.18 -11.41 1.49
C GLN A 109 5.45 -10.55 1.61
N ASN A 110 5.53 -9.44 0.88
CA ASN A 110 6.60 -8.44 1.01
C ASN A 110 6.31 -7.53 2.20
N TYR A 111 6.37 -8.08 3.41
CA TYR A 111 5.88 -7.41 4.63
C TYR A 111 6.63 -6.11 4.96
N ALA A 112 7.94 -6.04 4.69
CA ALA A 112 8.72 -4.82 4.94
C ALA A 112 8.23 -3.64 4.07
N GLU A 113 8.09 -3.85 2.76
CA GLU A 113 7.56 -2.84 1.84
C GLU A 113 6.10 -2.48 2.15
N SER A 114 5.31 -3.47 2.59
CA SER A 114 3.93 -3.27 3.04
C SER A 114 3.85 -2.31 4.24
N ILE A 115 4.71 -2.52 5.24
CA ILE A 115 4.85 -1.65 6.43
C ILE A 115 5.20 -0.21 6.01
N ASP A 116 6.17 -0.04 5.11
CA ASP A 116 6.57 1.29 4.65
C ASP A 116 5.43 2.01 3.92
N ALA A 117 4.70 1.31 3.05
CA ALA A 117 3.54 1.86 2.37
C ALA A 117 2.45 2.30 3.38
N PHE A 118 2.12 1.47 4.37
CA PHE A 118 1.14 1.84 5.40
C PHE A 118 1.61 3.00 6.29
N LYS A 119 2.90 3.05 6.66
CA LYS A 119 3.48 4.21 7.39
C LYS A 119 3.34 5.50 6.56
N ASN A 120 3.56 5.43 5.25
CA ASN A 120 3.34 6.56 4.35
C ASN A 120 1.87 6.98 4.26
N ALA A 121 0.94 6.02 4.16
CA ALA A 121 -0.50 6.30 4.19
C ALA A 121 -0.92 7.02 5.49
N LEU A 122 -0.48 6.53 6.65
CA LEU A 122 -0.80 7.14 7.95
C LEU A 122 -0.14 8.49 8.18
N ARG A 123 0.98 8.79 7.53
CA ARG A 123 1.58 10.14 7.57
C ARG A 123 0.68 11.17 6.88
N LEU A 124 0.02 10.78 5.80
CA LEU A 124 -0.87 11.63 5.01
C LEU A 124 -2.31 11.64 5.58
N ASN A 125 -2.77 10.53 6.14
CA ASN A 125 -4.07 10.41 6.79
C ASN A 125 -3.94 9.67 8.14
N PRO A 126 -3.60 10.39 9.22
CA PRO A 126 -3.49 9.80 10.54
C PRO A 126 -4.82 9.32 11.13
N ALA A 127 -5.97 9.55 10.50
CA ALA A 127 -7.27 9.10 11.01
C ALA A 127 -7.67 7.70 10.50
N ASP A 128 -6.91 7.13 9.57
CA ASP A 128 -7.24 5.86 8.94
C ASP A 128 -6.97 4.66 9.87
N ASN A 129 -8.03 4.18 10.52
CA ASN A 129 -7.94 3.04 11.41
C ASN A 129 -7.71 1.72 10.65
N GLU A 130 -8.26 1.56 9.45
CA GLU A 130 -8.05 0.36 8.63
C GLU A 130 -6.57 0.22 8.28
N THR A 131 -5.92 1.32 7.87
CA THR A 131 -4.47 1.34 7.63
C THR A 131 -3.68 0.99 8.90
N ARG A 132 -4.09 1.47 10.09
CA ARG A 132 -3.43 1.08 11.35
C ARG A 132 -3.51 -0.42 11.63
N PHE A 133 -4.68 -1.02 11.39
CA PHE A 133 -4.86 -2.47 11.54
C PHE A 133 -3.96 -3.25 10.59
N ASN A 134 -3.97 -2.88 9.30
CA ASN A 134 -3.16 -3.58 8.30
C ASN A 134 -1.66 -3.40 8.56
N LEU A 135 -1.23 -2.25 9.10
CA LEU A 135 0.14 -2.04 9.56
C LEU A 135 0.52 -3.00 10.69
N ALA A 136 -0.32 -3.11 11.74
CA ALA A 136 -0.08 -4.03 12.85
C ALA A 136 -0.02 -5.49 12.38
N TYR A 137 -0.91 -5.85 11.46
CA TYR A 137 -0.92 -7.18 10.84
C TYR A 137 0.35 -7.45 10.04
N ALA A 138 0.79 -6.53 9.16
CA ALA A 138 2.02 -6.68 8.39
C ALA A 138 3.26 -6.79 9.29
N MET A 139 3.31 -6.01 10.38
CA MET A 139 4.34 -6.09 11.42
C MET A 139 4.39 -7.46 12.09
N GLN A 140 3.23 -8.01 12.48
CA GLN A 140 3.16 -9.36 13.06
C GLN A 140 3.64 -10.42 12.07
N ARG A 141 3.24 -10.33 10.79
CA ARG A 141 3.67 -11.28 9.75
C ARG A 141 5.18 -11.23 9.51
N LEU A 142 5.78 -10.03 9.49
CA LEU A 142 7.23 -9.87 9.38
C LEU A 142 7.96 -10.52 10.57
N GLN A 143 7.47 -10.31 11.79
CA GLN A 143 8.06 -10.93 12.98
C GLN A 143 7.99 -12.46 12.93
N GLN A 144 6.84 -13.03 12.53
CA GLN A 144 6.68 -14.47 12.36
C GLN A 144 7.65 -15.02 11.30
N GLN A 145 7.80 -14.32 10.17
CA GLN A 145 8.74 -14.69 9.12
C GLN A 145 10.19 -14.71 9.64
N GLN A 146 10.59 -13.71 10.42
CA GLN A 146 11.94 -13.64 11.02
C GLN A 146 12.18 -14.78 12.02
N LEU A 147 11.20 -15.10 12.87
CA LEU A 147 11.30 -16.21 13.83
C LEU A 147 11.43 -17.57 13.12
N GLN A 148 10.66 -17.79 12.05
CA GLN A 148 10.76 -19.01 11.24
C GLN A 148 12.15 -19.16 10.61
N GLN A 149 12.70 -18.08 10.06
CA GLN A 149 14.05 -18.09 9.49
C GLN A 149 15.12 -18.38 10.55
N GLN A 150 14.98 -17.82 11.76
CA GLN A 150 15.90 -18.08 12.87
C GLN A 150 15.84 -19.55 13.34
N ASN A 151 14.65 -20.12 13.46
CA ASN A 151 14.47 -21.52 13.85
C ASN A 151 15.05 -22.49 12.80
N GLN A 152 14.88 -22.19 11.52
CA GLN A 152 15.48 -22.98 10.43
C GLN A 152 17.01 -22.96 10.47
N GLN A 153 17.61 -21.80 10.75
CA GLN A 153 19.07 -21.67 10.92
C GLN A 153 19.59 -22.43 12.15
N ASN A 154 18.85 -22.40 13.26
CA ASN A 154 19.22 -23.13 14.47
C ASN A 154 19.13 -24.65 14.28
N ASN A 155 18.08 -25.15 13.62
CA ASN A 155 17.90 -26.58 13.34
C ASN A 155 18.94 -27.13 12.34
N GLN A 156 19.47 -26.31 11.43
CA GLN A 156 20.59 -26.72 10.56
C GLN A 156 21.92 -26.86 11.32
N ASN A 157 22.03 -26.26 12.51
CA ASN A 157 23.24 -26.26 13.34
C ASN A 157 23.14 -27.22 14.54
N GLN A 158 22.05 -27.98 14.70
CA GLN A 158 21.85 -28.92 15.81
C GLN A 158 21.62 -30.36 15.30
N ASP A 159 22.29 -31.31 15.94
CA ASP A 159 22.03 -32.76 15.79
C ASP A 159 20.54 -33.04 16.14
N PRO A 160 19.81 -33.95 15.46
CA PRO A 160 18.35 -34.07 15.53
C PRO A 160 17.73 -34.54 16.86
N GLN A 161 18.43 -34.49 17.99
CA GLN A 161 18.06 -35.19 19.22
C GLN A 161 17.24 -34.38 20.23
N ASN A 162 16.65 -33.23 19.90
CA ASN A 162 15.85 -32.51 20.90
C ASN A 162 14.72 -31.63 20.33
N GLU A 163 13.78 -32.23 19.60
CA GLU A 163 12.50 -31.58 19.34
C GLU A 163 11.53 -31.91 20.47
N ASN A 164 11.53 -31.09 21.52
CA ASN A 164 10.42 -31.07 22.48
C ASN A 164 10.00 -29.63 22.78
N ASN A 165 8.81 -29.31 22.26
CA ASN A 165 7.85 -28.31 22.73
C ASN A 165 8.27 -26.84 22.75
N GLN A 166 7.60 -26.04 21.92
CA GLN A 166 6.76 -24.93 22.38
C GLN A 166 6.01 -24.27 21.20
N GLU A 167 4.99 -24.92 20.66
CA GLU A 167 3.90 -24.21 19.99
C GLU A 167 2.81 -23.93 21.02
N SER A 168 2.92 -22.76 21.66
CA SER A 168 1.83 -22.23 22.49
C SER A 168 0.84 -21.53 21.56
N GLU A 169 -0.17 -22.27 21.12
CA GLU A 169 -1.37 -21.74 20.46
C GLU A 169 -2.02 -20.67 21.35
N GLN A 170 -1.89 -19.39 21.01
CA GLN A 170 -2.82 -18.36 21.51
C GLN A 170 -4.09 -18.39 20.65
N ARG A 171 -5.01 -19.30 20.99
CA ARG A 171 -6.43 -19.18 20.62
C ARG A 171 -7.11 -18.23 21.59
N GLN A 172 -7.65 -17.11 21.12
CA GLN A 172 -8.74 -16.41 21.82
C GLN A 172 -9.85 -15.98 20.85
N GLN A 173 -11.06 -16.02 21.41
CA GLN A 173 -12.42 -16.10 20.85
C GLN A 173 -12.93 -14.83 20.12
N PRO A 174 -14.09 -14.93 19.40
CA PRO A 174 -14.42 -14.10 18.25
C PRO A 174 -15.10 -12.78 18.64
N ASN A 175 -14.82 -11.69 17.91
CA ASN A 175 -15.82 -10.67 17.54
C ASN A 175 -15.30 -9.66 16.49
N GLU A 176 -16.20 -9.37 15.54
CA GLU A 176 -16.20 -8.44 14.39
C GLU A 176 -15.13 -8.57 13.27
N PRO A 177 -15.54 -8.49 11.98
CA PRO A 177 -14.66 -8.75 10.86
C PRO A 177 -13.80 -7.52 10.53
N THR A 178 -12.59 -7.48 11.08
CA THR A 178 -11.46 -6.74 10.48
C THR A 178 -10.59 -7.70 9.66
N PRO A 179 -9.91 -7.24 8.59
CA PRO A 179 -8.98 -8.08 7.85
C PRO A 179 -7.92 -8.66 8.80
N GLY A 180 -7.89 -9.99 8.97
CA GLY A 180 -6.91 -10.69 9.81
C GLY A 180 -7.35 -11.07 11.23
N GLY A 181 -8.59 -10.76 11.68
CA GLY A 181 -9.13 -11.25 12.96
C GLY A 181 -8.52 -10.61 14.22
N MET A 182 -7.83 -9.48 14.08
CA MET A 182 -7.16 -8.75 15.16
C MET A 182 -8.06 -7.62 15.70
N THR A 183 -8.21 -7.55 17.03
CA THR A 183 -8.96 -6.48 17.72
C THR A 183 -8.19 -5.15 17.73
N ARG A 184 -8.89 -4.04 17.92
CA ARG A 184 -8.28 -2.70 18.04
C ARG A 184 -7.20 -2.64 19.11
N GLU A 185 -7.48 -3.20 20.27
CA GLU A 185 -6.55 -3.21 21.38
C GLU A 185 -5.32 -4.07 21.09
N GLN A 186 -5.46 -5.19 20.37
CA GLN A 186 -4.31 -5.98 19.92
C GLN A 186 -3.44 -5.21 18.93
N ALA A 187 -4.06 -4.53 17.94
CA ALA A 187 -3.33 -3.72 16.97
C ALA A 187 -2.57 -2.58 17.67
N GLU A 188 -3.22 -1.86 18.59
CA GLU A 188 -2.59 -0.79 19.37
C GLU A 188 -1.40 -1.30 20.21
N ARG A 189 -1.53 -2.47 20.85
CA ARG A 189 -0.44 -3.10 21.59
C ARG A 189 0.76 -3.45 20.71
N ILE A 190 0.51 -4.01 19.52
CA ILE A 190 1.57 -4.35 18.56
C ILE A 190 2.29 -3.08 18.10
N LEU A 191 1.53 -2.05 17.71
CA LEU A 191 2.09 -0.79 17.24
C LEU A 191 2.92 -0.10 18.33
N ASP A 192 2.46 -0.08 19.58
CA ASP A 192 3.21 0.50 20.70
C ASP A 192 4.51 -0.28 20.99
N ALA A 193 4.44 -1.61 21.04
CA ALA A 193 5.62 -2.45 21.25
C ALA A 193 6.66 -2.26 20.14
N MET A 194 6.21 -2.20 18.87
CA MET A 194 7.08 -1.98 17.71
C MET A 194 7.70 -0.58 17.72
N ASN A 195 6.92 0.46 18.02
CA ASN A 195 7.42 1.82 18.13
C ASN A 195 8.50 1.96 19.21
N LYS A 196 8.31 1.33 20.38
CA LYS A 196 9.33 1.31 21.44
C LYS A 196 10.61 0.62 20.99
N ARG A 197 10.49 -0.50 20.27
CA ARG A 197 11.65 -1.22 19.71
C ARG A 197 12.39 -0.38 18.67
N GLU A 198 11.67 0.27 17.75
CA GLU A 198 12.24 1.17 16.74
C GLU A 198 12.99 2.33 17.42
N GLN A 199 12.42 2.95 18.45
CA GLN A 199 13.07 4.01 19.21
C GLN A 199 14.32 3.53 19.95
N ALA A 200 14.31 2.34 20.54
CA ALA A 200 15.48 1.77 21.21
C ALA A 200 16.62 1.55 20.21
N LEU A 201 16.33 0.93 19.06
CA LEU A 201 17.30 0.73 17.97
C LEU A 201 17.90 2.06 17.49
N GLN A 202 17.07 3.08 17.27
CA GLN A 202 17.55 4.40 16.86
C GLN A 202 18.46 5.05 17.92
N ARG A 203 18.19 4.86 19.21
CA ARG A 203 19.05 5.38 20.29
C ARG A 203 20.40 4.67 20.31
N ASP A 204 20.40 3.35 20.13
CA ASP A 204 21.63 2.55 20.15
C ASP A 204 22.51 2.84 18.93
N LEU A 205 21.91 2.99 17.74
CA LEU A 205 22.61 3.44 16.53
C LEU A 205 23.30 4.79 16.73
N LYS A 206 22.59 5.78 17.29
CA LYS A 206 23.17 7.11 17.59
C LYS A 206 24.32 7.05 18.58
N LYS A 207 24.23 6.21 19.62
CA LYS A 207 25.32 6.00 20.58
C LYS A 207 26.54 5.40 19.92
N ASN A 208 26.35 4.38 19.07
CA ASN A 208 27.45 3.74 18.34
C ASN A 208 28.13 4.75 17.39
N GLU A 209 27.37 5.55 16.65
CA GLU A 209 27.93 6.61 15.79
C GLU A 209 28.76 7.63 16.58
N GLN A 210 28.27 8.04 17.76
CA GLN A 210 29.01 8.96 18.64
C GLN A 210 30.29 8.32 19.18
N GLN A 211 30.26 7.05 19.59
CA GLN A 211 31.44 6.32 20.05
C GLN A 211 32.48 6.19 18.94
N THR A 212 32.08 5.81 17.73
CA THR A 212 32.98 5.71 16.56
C THR A 212 33.61 7.06 16.22
N ARG A 213 32.84 8.16 16.25
CA ARG A 213 33.38 9.52 16.05
C ARG A 213 34.39 9.92 17.14
N THR A 214 34.09 9.59 18.40
CA THR A 214 34.97 9.93 19.54
C THR A 214 36.23 9.08 19.57
N GLN A 215 36.19 7.85 19.04
CA GLN A 215 37.36 7.02 18.86
C GLN A 215 38.23 7.53 17.71
N HIS A 216 37.63 7.86 16.56
CA HIS A 216 38.35 8.45 15.44
C HIS A 216 39.03 9.78 15.82
N GLN A 217 38.41 10.62 16.64
CA GLN A 217 39.01 11.87 17.14
C GLN A 217 40.17 11.69 18.13
N ARG A 218 40.30 10.53 18.78
CA ARG A 218 41.38 10.24 19.74
C ARG A 218 42.61 9.58 19.10
N ASP A 219 42.47 9.10 17.86
CA ASP A 219 43.51 8.43 17.10
C ASP A 219 44.29 9.40 16.15
N TRP A 220 44.00 10.72 16.22
CA TRP A 220 44.73 11.82 15.57
C TRP A 220 45.48 12.68 16.58
#